data_AF-A0A964HJH5-F1
#
_entry.id   AF-A0A964HJH5-F1
#
_cell.length_a   1.000
_cell.length_b   1.000
_cell.length_c   1.000
_cell.angle_alpha   90.00
_cell.angle_beta   90.00
_cell.angle_gamma   90.00
#
_symmetry.space_group_name_H-M   'P 1'
#
loop_
_entity.id
_entity.type
_entity.pdbx_description
1 polymer ?
#
loop_
_entity_poly.entity_id
_entity_poly.type
_entity_poly.pdbx_seq_one_letter_code
_entity_poly.pdbx_strand_id
1 'polypeptide(L)'
;ASHNAPRYNGVKLKSAFGGSASPEQCRRVEVYLNDNEAQARGPNLMDYELARNSGLIQRFNPIPAYYDHLRKLINFDVIAENPQRIVIDSMYGSGRGVIRGILQGTGCEVAEVRGEMNPGFGGVHPEPIARYLGTLAGAISTGAGSFGIATDGDADRTGAMDERGNFVDPHKIMALALRYLVEKRGMTGSVVRTVSTTRMIDRLAARYGLALHETPVGFNHIADWMLKEDVLIGGEESGGISFRGHIPEGDGVLMGLLVVEMVAAYGKPLGELVDDLLEDVGPAFYERKDLRLKRPVAREGLIKHLVEQAPKEIGGETIAEISTIDGVKYIMGDD
;
A
#
# COMPACT_ATOMS: atom_id res chain seq x y z
N ALA A 1 -12.29 -8.97 2.39
CA ALA A 1 -12.18 -7.74 3.19
C ALA A 1 -10.70 -7.35 3.27
N SER A 2 -10.18 -6.72 2.21
CA SER A 2 -8.73 -6.55 1.98
C SER A 2 -7.99 -7.87 2.25
N HIS A 3 -7.04 -7.88 3.18
CA HIS A 3 -6.15 -8.98 3.56
C HIS A 3 -6.74 -10.01 4.55
N ASN A 4 -8.00 -9.85 4.97
CA ASN A 4 -8.61 -10.80 5.91
C ASN A 4 -8.87 -12.17 5.26
N ALA A 5 -8.89 -13.22 6.09
CA ALA A 5 -9.21 -14.58 5.67
C ALA A 5 -10.57 -14.68 4.91
N PRO A 6 -10.75 -15.70 4.04
CA PRO A 6 -11.93 -15.86 3.17
C PRO A 6 -13.29 -15.77 3.87
N ARG A 7 -13.35 -16.10 5.16
CA ARG A 7 -14.59 -16.08 5.96
C ARG A 7 -15.12 -14.66 6.25
N TYR A 8 -14.32 -13.62 6.04
CA TYR A 8 -14.70 -12.24 6.34
C TYR A 8 -15.18 -11.50 5.09
N ASN A 9 -16.33 -10.84 5.21
CA ASN A 9 -16.81 -9.86 4.23
C ASN A 9 -16.65 -8.43 4.77
N GLY A 10 -16.50 -7.45 3.88
CA GLY A 10 -16.30 -6.06 4.26
C GLY A 10 -16.90 -5.12 3.23
N VAL A 11 -17.48 -4.02 3.72
CA VAL A 11 -18.03 -2.94 2.90
C VAL A 11 -17.28 -1.66 3.27
N LYS A 12 -16.69 -0.99 2.28
CA LYS A 12 -16.01 0.30 2.44
C LYS A 12 -16.84 1.38 1.73
N LEU A 13 -16.95 2.56 2.33
CA LEU A 13 -17.60 3.72 1.72
C LEU A 13 -16.54 4.60 1.06
N LYS A 14 -16.79 5.01 -0.18
CA LYS A 14 -15.94 5.95 -0.92
C LYS A 14 -16.66 7.28 -1.10
N SER A 15 -15.91 8.37 -0.97
CA SER A 15 -16.38 9.73 -1.15
C SER A 15 -16.33 10.17 -2.61
N ALA A 16 -16.97 11.30 -2.92
CA ALA A 16 -17.04 11.83 -4.29
C ALA A 16 -15.67 12.17 -4.91
N PHE A 17 -14.64 12.37 -4.09
CA PHE A 17 -13.26 12.60 -4.56
C PHE A 17 -12.48 11.30 -4.87
N GLY A 18 -13.13 10.13 -4.76
CA GLY A 18 -12.55 8.82 -5.12
C GLY A 18 -11.86 8.08 -3.97
N GLY A 19 -11.46 8.77 -2.91
CA GLY A 19 -10.88 8.14 -1.72
C GLY A 19 -11.91 7.68 -0.69
N SER A 20 -11.43 7.13 0.41
CA SER A 20 -12.24 6.64 1.52
C SER A 20 -13.10 7.75 2.18
N ALA A 21 -14.31 7.39 2.60
CA ALA A 21 -15.21 8.31 3.25
C ALA A 21 -14.66 8.79 4.60
N SER A 22 -14.89 10.06 4.93
CA SER A 22 -14.47 10.64 6.20
C SER A 22 -15.17 9.96 7.39
N PRO A 23 -14.58 10.00 8.61
CA PRO A 23 -15.24 9.50 9.81
C PRO A 23 -16.64 10.10 10.05
N GLU A 24 -16.86 11.37 9.68
CA GLU A 24 -18.16 12.02 9.78
C GLU A 24 -19.18 11.40 8.80
N GLN A 25 -18.79 11.15 7.55
CA GLN A 25 -19.66 10.52 6.55
C GLN A 25 -19.99 9.07 6.95
N CYS A 26 -19.01 8.31 7.44
CA CYS A 26 -19.25 6.96 7.97
C CYS A 26 -20.22 7.01 9.15
N ARG A 27 -20.02 7.91 10.10
CA ARG A 27 -20.93 8.09 11.25
C ARG A 27 -22.36 8.41 10.82
N ARG A 28 -22.54 9.23 9.78
CA ARG A 28 -23.88 9.52 9.25
C ARG A 28 -24.57 8.24 8.76
N VAL A 29 -23.86 7.37 8.03
CA VAL A 29 -24.40 6.08 7.58
C VAL A 29 -24.69 5.17 8.77
N GLU A 30 -23.80 5.08 9.75
CA GLU A 30 -23.99 4.31 10.99
C GLU A 30 -25.24 4.74 11.76
N VAL A 31 -25.50 6.05 11.86
CA VAL A 31 -26.71 6.59 12.48
C VAL A 31 -27.97 6.09 11.77
N TYR A 32 -28.00 6.12 10.43
CA TYR A 32 -29.14 5.60 9.67
C TYR A 32 -29.31 4.09 9.82
N LEU A 33 -28.22 3.33 9.88
CA LEU A 33 -28.27 1.89 10.12
C LEU A 33 -28.88 1.57 11.49
N ASN A 34 -28.40 2.24 12.54
CA ASN A 34 -28.90 2.07 13.90
C ASN A 34 -30.37 2.48 14.02
N ASP A 35 -30.78 3.58 13.39
CA ASP A 35 -32.18 4.02 13.38
C ASP A 35 -33.08 3.01 12.67
N ASN A 36 -32.64 2.47 11.53
CA ASN A 36 -33.39 1.44 10.80
C ASN A 36 -33.49 0.14 11.60
N GLU A 37 -32.42 -0.29 12.26
CA GLU A 37 -32.43 -1.48 13.12
C GLU A 37 -33.37 -1.30 14.32
N ALA A 38 -33.28 -0.16 15.02
CA ALA A 38 -34.15 0.15 16.16
C ALA A 38 -35.63 0.22 15.80
N GLN A 39 -35.95 0.68 14.58
CA GLN A 39 -37.32 0.75 14.06
C GLN A 39 -37.76 -0.52 13.32
N ALA A 40 -36.92 -1.57 13.29
CA ALA A 40 -37.15 -2.79 12.50
C ALA A 40 -37.49 -2.51 11.02
N ARG A 41 -36.92 -1.44 10.44
CA ARG A 41 -37.07 -1.08 9.03
C ARG A 41 -35.99 -1.78 8.20
N GLY A 42 -36.42 -2.72 7.36
CA GLY A 42 -35.55 -3.36 6.38
C GLY A 42 -35.16 -2.45 5.21
N PRO A 43 -34.17 -2.85 4.39
CA PRO A 43 -33.84 -2.13 3.17
C PRO A 43 -35.00 -2.17 2.18
N ASN A 44 -35.10 -1.13 1.35
CA ASN A 44 -36.00 -1.17 0.19
C ASN A 44 -35.49 -2.23 -0.80
N LEU A 45 -36.34 -3.20 -1.12
CA LEU A 45 -36.01 -4.29 -2.03
C LEU A 45 -36.61 -4.03 -3.42
N MET A 46 -35.85 -4.40 -4.45
CA MET A 46 -36.29 -4.39 -5.83
C MET A 46 -35.73 -5.63 -6.52
N ASP A 47 -36.49 -6.20 -7.46
CA ASP A 47 -35.97 -7.28 -8.31
C ASP A 47 -34.78 -6.78 -9.15
N TYR A 48 -33.77 -7.64 -9.30
CA TYR A 48 -32.53 -7.31 -9.99
C TYR A 48 -32.74 -6.95 -11.47
N GLU A 49 -33.57 -7.71 -12.17
CA GLU A 49 -33.82 -7.48 -13.60
C GLU A 49 -34.68 -6.23 -13.80
N LEU A 50 -35.65 -5.97 -12.91
CA LEU A 50 -36.39 -4.70 -12.92
C LEU A 50 -35.46 -3.50 -12.68
N ALA A 51 -34.55 -3.58 -11.69
CA ALA A 51 -33.59 -2.51 -11.40
C ALA A 51 -32.61 -2.27 -12.56
N ARG A 52 -32.24 -3.32 -13.29
CA ARG A 52 -31.42 -3.20 -14.50
C ARG A 52 -32.20 -2.57 -15.65
N ASN A 53 -33.44 -3.00 -15.89
CA ASN A 53 -34.28 -2.48 -16.96
C ASN A 53 -34.72 -1.03 -16.73
N SER A 54 -34.82 -0.60 -15.47
CA SER A 54 -35.09 0.80 -15.09
C SER A 54 -33.84 1.70 -15.10
N GLY A 55 -32.65 1.16 -15.40
CA GLY A 55 -31.40 1.92 -15.47
C GLY A 55 -30.77 2.24 -14.11
N LEU A 56 -31.27 1.68 -13.01
CA LEU A 56 -30.70 1.85 -11.66
C LEU A 56 -29.41 1.04 -11.46
N ILE A 57 -29.26 -0.08 -12.17
CA ILE A 57 -28.03 -0.89 -12.19
C ILE A 57 -27.40 -0.80 -13.58
N GLN A 58 -26.18 -0.28 -13.63
CA GLN A 58 -25.38 -0.20 -14.85
C GLN A 58 -24.15 -1.10 -14.72
N ARG A 59 -23.95 -1.97 -15.70
CA ARG A 59 -22.72 -2.78 -15.81
C ARG A 59 -21.76 -2.05 -16.74
N PHE A 60 -20.53 -1.86 -16.30
CA PHE A 60 -19.48 -1.26 -17.11
C PHE A 60 -18.15 -1.94 -16.82
N ASN A 61 -17.20 -1.79 -17.75
CA ASN A 61 -15.83 -2.25 -17.56
C ASN A 61 -14.97 -1.06 -17.10
N PRO A 62 -14.45 -1.05 -15.87
CA PRO A 62 -13.61 0.05 -15.38
C PRO A 62 -12.17 0.01 -15.94
N ILE A 63 -11.72 -1.14 -16.46
CA ILE A 63 -10.32 -1.37 -16.83
C ILE A 63 -9.79 -0.38 -17.89
N PRO A 64 -10.50 -0.06 -19.00
CA PRO A 64 -9.99 0.88 -19.99
C PRO A 64 -9.72 2.27 -19.42
N ALA A 65 -10.68 2.84 -18.68
CA ALA A 65 -10.54 4.17 -18.07
C ALA A 65 -9.42 4.19 -17.02
N TYR A 66 -9.28 3.09 -16.26
CA TYR A 66 -8.20 2.94 -15.30
C TYR A 66 -6.83 2.83 -15.98
N TYR A 67 -6.71 2.06 -17.06
CA TYR A 67 -5.47 1.99 -17.85
C TYR A 67 -5.09 3.34 -18.46
N ASP A 68 -6.06 4.08 -18.99
CA ASP A 68 -5.83 5.41 -19.53
C ASP A 68 -5.35 6.41 -18.47
N HIS A 69 -5.79 6.24 -17.22
CA HIS A 69 -5.26 6.99 -16.09
C HIS A 69 -3.82 6.59 -15.76
N LEU A 70 -3.54 5.28 -15.63
CA LEU A 70 -2.20 4.77 -15.32
C LEU A 70 -1.16 5.15 -16.39
N ARG A 71 -1.54 5.19 -17.68
CA ARG A 71 -0.68 5.65 -18.78
C ARG A 71 -0.24 7.11 -18.68
N LYS A 72 -0.92 7.93 -17.89
CA LYS A 72 -0.50 9.32 -17.62
C LYS A 72 0.54 9.39 -16.49
N LEU A 73 0.59 8.36 -15.65
CA LEU A 73 1.42 8.34 -14.43
C LEU A 73 2.68 7.50 -14.61
N ILE A 74 2.61 6.42 -15.38
CA ILE A 74 3.71 5.49 -15.62
C ILE A 74 4.31 5.75 -17.01
N ASN A 75 5.64 5.78 -17.08
CA ASN A 75 6.38 5.92 -18.33
C ASN A 75 6.56 4.55 -18.99
N PHE A 76 5.59 4.18 -19.82
CA PHE A 76 5.61 2.92 -20.57
C PHE A 76 6.69 2.85 -21.64
N ASP A 77 7.18 4.01 -22.15
CA ASP A 77 8.25 4.04 -23.14
C ASP A 77 9.57 3.57 -22.50
N VAL A 78 9.88 4.04 -21.28
CA VAL A 78 11.05 3.58 -20.51
C VAL A 78 10.97 2.09 -20.21
N ILE A 79 9.77 1.57 -19.90
CA ILE A 79 9.56 0.13 -19.71
C ILE A 79 9.81 -0.62 -21.02
N ALA A 80 9.36 -0.09 -22.16
CA ALA A 80 9.49 -0.73 -23.46
C ALA A 80 10.93 -0.70 -24.01
N GLU A 81 11.73 0.32 -23.65
CA GLU A 81 13.14 0.41 -23.99
C GLU A 81 14.01 -0.63 -23.24
N ASN A 82 13.58 -1.04 -22.05
CA ASN A 82 14.26 -2.04 -21.22
C ASN A 82 13.25 -3.06 -20.63
N PRO A 83 12.70 -3.96 -21.45
CA PRO A 83 11.63 -4.86 -21.04
C PRO A 83 12.12 -5.87 -19.99
N GLN A 84 11.26 -6.12 -19.00
CA GLN A 84 11.58 -6.97 -17.86
C GLN A 84 10.84 -8.31 -17.94
N ARG A 85 11.40 -9.34 -17.27
CA ARG A 85 10.70 -10.60 -16.97
C ARG A 85 10.19 -10.53 -15.54
N ILE A 86 8.88 -10.56 -15.32
CA ILE A 86 8.27 -10.22 -14.03
C ILE A 86 7.29 -11.32 -13.61
N VAL A 87 7.29 -11.66 -12.33
CA VAL A 87 6.25 -12.50 -11.73
C VAL A 87 5.24 -11.62 -10.99
N ILE A 88 3.96 -11.75 -11.32
CA ILE A 88 2.86 -11.05 -10.64
C ILE A 88 2.09 -12.04 -9.79
N ASP A 89 1.89 -11.67 -8.53
CA ASP A 89 1.13 -12.44 -7.56
C ASP A 89 -0.03 -11.61 -7.01
N SER A 90 -1.20 -11.74 -7.63
CA SER A 90 -2.39 -11.04 -7.17
C SER A 90 -3.02 -11.68 -5.93
N MET A 91 -2.42 -12.75 -5.38
CA MET A 91 -2.93 -13.49 -4.22
C MET A 91 -4.43 -13.84 -4.34
N TYR A 92 -4.90 -14.19 -5.54
CA TYR A 92 -6.31 -14.40 -5.90
C TYR A 92 -7.26 -13.19 -5.73
N GLY A 93 -6.74 -11.99 -5.48
CA GLY A 93 -7.47 -10.74 -5.25
C GLY A 93 -8.11 -10.11 -6.50
N SER A 94 -8.60 -8.89 -6.37
CA SER A 94 -9.23 -8.13 -7.48
C SER A 94 -8.22 -7.72 -8.57
N GLY A 95 -6.93 -7.57 -8.22
CA GLY A 95 -5.86 -7.12 -9.12
C GLY A 95 -5.42 -8.13 -10.19
N ARG A 96 -6.02 -9.32 -10.24
CA ARG A 96 -5.69 -10.39 -11.21
C ARG A 96 -5.78 -9.90 -12.65
N GLY A 97 -4.78 -10.19 -13.47
CA GLY A 97 -4.75 -9.81 -14.88
C GLY A 97 -4.53 -8.31 -15.14
N VAL A 98 -4.56 -7.45 -14.11
CA VAL A 98 -4.51 -5.99 -14.30
C VAL A 98 -3.11 -5.54 -14.72
N ILE A 99 -2.07 -5.89 -13.95
CA ILE A 99 -0.67 -5.55 -14.28
C ILE A 99 -0.23 -6.28 -15.55
N ARG A 100 -0.54 -7.57 -15.67
CA ARG A 100 -0.24 -8.33 -16.89
C ARG A 100 -0.89 -7.72 -18.13
N GLY A 101 -2.15 -7.31 -18.04
CA GLY A 101 -2.90 -6.75 -19.15
C GLY A 101 -2.35 -5.40 -19.62
N ILE A 102 -1.99 -4.50 -18.70
CA ILE A 102 -1.49 -3.18 -19.07
C ILE A 102 -0.05 -3.20 -19.60
N LEU A 103 0.76 -4.19 -19.20
CA LEU A 103 2.11 -4.40 -19.73
C LEU A 103 2.13 -5.10 -21.11
N GLN A 104 0.97 -5.52 -21.64
CA GLN A 104 0.92 -6.07 -22.99
C GLN A 104 1.39 -5.03 -24.02
N GLY A 105 2.32 -5.43 -24.87
CA GLY A 105 2.88 -4.57 -25.91
C GLY A 105 4.15 -3.80 -25.51
N THR A 106 4.57 -3.83 -24.24
CA THR A 106 5.87 -3.25 -23.83
C THR A 106 7.06 -4.18 -24.05
N GLY A 107 6.83 -5.42 -24.49
CA GLY A 107 7.88 -6.44 -24.58
C GLY A 107 8.20 -7.15 -23.26
N CYS A 108 7.62 -6.72 -22.14
CA CYS A 108 7.78 -7.42 -20.86
C CYS A 108 7.19 -8.85 -20.94
N GLU A 109 7.90 -9.81 -20.35
CA GLU A 109 7.38 -11.16 -20.12
C GLU A 109 6.77 -11.21 -18.72
N VAL A 110 5.47 -11.49 -18.64
CA VAL A 110 4.75 -11.49 -17.36
C VAL A 110 4.22 -12.88 -17.06
N ALA A 111 4.75 -13.49 -16.00
CA ALA A 111 4.22 -14.72 -15.42
C ALA A 111 3.25 -14.35 -14.28
N GLU A 112 2.08 -14.98 -14.23
CA GLU A 112 1.14 -14.81 -13.12
C GLU A 112 1.10 -16.05 -12.25
N VAL A 113 1.16 -15.86 -10.94
CA VAL A 113 0.87 -16.88 -9.93
C VAL A 113 -0.34 -16.44 -9.12
N ARG A 114 -1.20 -17.39 -8.72
CA ARG A 114 -2.45 -17.08 -8.00
C ARG A 114 -3.32 -16.05 -8.73
N GLY A 115 -3.29 -16.09 -10.07
CA GLY A 115 -3.99 -15.17 -10.98
C GLY A 115 -5.42 -15.61 -11.30
N GLU A 116 -5.85 -16.78 -10.83
CA GLU A 116 -7.16 -17.36 -11.07
C GLU A 116 -8.23 -16.87 -10.09
N MET A 117 -9.50 -17.01 -10.48
CA MET A 117 -10.63 -16.73 -9.59
C MET A 117 -10.73 -17.78 -8.49
N ASN A 118 -10.35 -17.41 -7.26
CA ASN A 118 -10.50 -18.26 -6.10
C ASN A 118 -10.91 -17.45 -4.85
N PRO A 119 -12.21 -17.43 -4.47
CA PRO A 119 -12.67 -16.70 -3.30
C PRO A 119 -12.16 -17.31 -1.97
N GLY A 120 -11.63 -18.53 -2.01
CA GLY A 120 -10.99 -19.19 -0.87
C GLY A 120 -9.54 -18.77 -0.64
N PHE A 121 -8.95 -17.93 -1.50
CA PHE A 121 -7.56 -17.45 -1.40
C PHE A 121 -6.50 -18.54 -1.18
N GLY A 122 -6.79 -19.79 -1.57
CA GLY A 122 -5.95 -20.95 -1.29
C GLY A 122 -5.76 -21.25 0.20
N GLY A 123 -6.64 -20.75 1.08
CA GLY A 123 -6.52 -20.87 2.54
C GLY A 123 -5.52 -19.89 3.18
N VAL A 124 -4.95 -18.98 2.39
CA VAL A 124 -3.96 -17.99 2.84
C VAL A 124 -4.62 -16.61 2.96
N HIS A 125 -4.07 -15.75 3.82
CA HIS A 125 -4.45 -14.34 3.85
C HIS A 125 -3.88 -13.63 2.63
N PRO A 126 -4.68 -12.90 1.84
CA PRO A 126 -4.19 -12.13 0.69
C PRO A 126 -3.52 -10.84 1.18
N GLU A 127 -2.42 -10.97 1.93
CA GLU A 127 -1.60 -9.87 2.44
C GLU A 127 -0.17 -9.98 1.86
N PRO A 128 0.35 -8.95 1.18
CA PRO A 128 1.63 -9.01 0.48
C PRO A 128 2.82 -8.81 1.43
N ILE A 129 2.95 -9.74 2.39
CA ILE A 129 4.06 -9.77 3.37
C ILE A 129 4.85 -11.06 3.22
N ALA A 130 6.16 -11.02 3.53
CA ALA A 130 7.11 -12.11 3.31
C ALA A 130 6.57 -13.52 3.63
N ARG A 131 5.89 -13.69 4.77
CA ARG A 131 5.34 -14.98 5.23
C ARG A 131 4.31 -15.63 4.27
N TYR A 132 3.66 -14.85 3.40
CA TYR A 132 2.62 -15.32 2.47
C TYR A 132 3.05 -15.30 1.00
N LEU A 133 4.30 -14.92 0.72
CA LEU A 133 4.85 -14.75 -0.62
C LEU A 133 5.80 -15.89 -1.03
N GLY A 134 5.75 -17.05 -0.36
CA GLY A 134 6.56 -18.21 -0.73
C GLY A 134 6.34 -18.71 -2.16
N THR A 135 5.10 -18.61 -2.68
CA THR A 135 4.80 -18.93 -4.09
C THR A 135 5.52 -17.99 -5.06
N LEU A 136 5.52 -16.68 -4.76
CA LEU A 136 6.22 -15.68 -5.56
C LEU A 136 7.74 -15.92 -5.54
N ALA A 137 8.33 -16.12 -4.35
CA ALA A 137 9.74 -16.44 -4.20
C ALA A 137 10.13 -17.71 -4.97
N GLY A 138 9.29 -18.75 -4.90
CA GLY A 138 9.49 -20.01 -5.61
C GLY A 138 9.47 -19.84 -7.13
N ALA A 139 8.55 -19.03 -7.66
CA ALA A 139 8.47 -18.73 -9.09
C ALA A 139 9.69 -17.94 -9.59
N ILE A 140 10.18 -16.97 -8.82
CA ILE A 140 11.43 -16.25 -9.15
C ILE A 140 12.61 -17.22 -9.13
N SER A 141 12.70 -18.06 -8.09
CA SER A 141 13.79 -19.03 -7.92
C SER A 141 13.85 -20.08 -9.04
N THR A 142 12.73 -20.39 -9.68
CA THR A 142 12.66 -21.30 -10.85
C THR A 142 12.87 -20.59 -12.18
N GLY A 143 13.15 -19.28 -12.18
CA GLY A 143 13.47 -18.49 -13.38
C GLY A 143 12.26 -17.96 -14.15
N ALA A 144 11.07 -17.93 -13.54
CA ALA A 144 9.86 -17.41 -14.17
C ALA A 144 9.91 -15.88 -14.38
N GLY A 145 10.73 -15.16 -13.60
CA GLY A 145 10.99 -13.73 -13.75
C GLY A 145 12.21 -13.29 -12.95
N SER A 146 12.66 -12.06 -13.21
CA SER A 146 13.81 -11.43 -12.56
C SER A 146 13.43 -10.76 -11.24
N PHE A 147 12.16 -10.48 -10.97
CA PHE A 147 11.65 -10.00 -9.69
C PHE A 147 10.12 -10.21 -9.66
N GLY A 148 9.52 -9.94 -8.50
CA GLY A 148 8.11 -10.18 -8.26
C GLY A 148 7.37 -8.98 -7.69
N ILE A 149 6.09 -8.84 -8.05
CA ILE A 149 5.17 -7.86 -7.47
C ILE A 149 3.95 -8.61 -6.94
N ALA A 150 3.51 -8.27 -5.73
CA ALA A 150 2.32 -8.83 -5.11
C ALA A 150 1.32 -7.75 -4.75
N THR A 151 0.02 -8.02 -4.94
CA THR A 151 -1.08 -7.16 -4.49
C THR A 151 -1.99 -7.89 -3.53
N ASP A 152 -2.63 -7.15 -2.63
CA ASP A 152 -3.57 -7.71 -1.64
C ASP A 152 -4.96 -8.01 -2.24
N GLY A 153 -5.92 -8.39 -1.39
CA GLY A 153 -7.23 -8.87 -1.81
C GLY A 153 -8.07 -7.87 -2.62
N ASP A 154 -8.00 -6.58 -2.30
CA ASP A 154 -8.63 -5.48 -3.06
C ASP A 154 -7.65 -4.67 -3.93
N ALA A 155 -6.37 -5.05 -3.93
CA ALA A 155 -5.28 -4.49 -4.72
C ALA A 155 -4.93 -3.02 -4.41
N ASP A 156 -5.26 -2.55 -3.20
CA ASP A 156 -4.89 -1.22 -2.71
C ASP A 156 -3.47 -1.19 -2.09
N ARG A 157 -2.88 -2.37 -1.85
CA ARG A 157 -1.53 -2.53 -1.31
C ARG A 157 -0.59 -3.28 -2.25
N THR A 158 0.70 -2.94 -2.18
CA THR A 158 1.77 -3.66 -2.87
C THR A 158 2.83 -4.22 -1.93
N GLY A 159 3.45 -5.32 -2.35
CA GLY A 159 4.74 -5.81 -1.86
C GLY A 159 5.56 -6.32 -3.05
N ALA A 160 6.87 -6.51 -2.88
CA ALA A 160 7.72 -6.99 -3.96
C ALA A 160 8.74 -8.02 -3.47
N MET A 161 9.32 -8.75 -4.41
CA MET A 161 10.46 -9.64 -4.18
C MET A 161 11.54 -9.35 -5.21
N ASP A 162 12.79 -9.27 -4.77
CA ASP A 162 13.92 -9.05 -5.66
C ASP A 162 14.32 -10.32 -6.43
N GLU A 163 15.35 -10.20 -7.27
CA GLU A 163 15.90 -11.31 -8.06
C GLU A 163 16.49 -12.45 -7.23
N ARG A 164 16.81 -12.18 -5.96
CA ARG A 164 17.39 -13.12 -5.00
C ARG A 164 16.30 -13.82 -4.17
N GLY A 165 15.03 -13.45 -4.37
CA GLY A 165 13.89 -13.94 -3.59
C GLY A 165 13.74 -13.27 -2.22
N ASN A 166 14.46 -12.18 -1.96
CA ASN A 166 14.29 -11.41 -0.73
C ASN A 166 13.03 -10.53 -0.83
N PHE A 167 12.34 -10.38 0.30
CA PHE A 167 11.18 -9.51 0.37
C PHE A 167 11.60 -8.04 0.39
N VAL A 168 11.08 -7.28 -0.57
CA VAL A 168 11.18 -5.83 -0.62
C VAL A 168 9.89 -5.28 0.00
N ASP A 169 9.99 -4.91 1.27
CA ASP A 169 8.86 -4.43 2.05
C ASP A 169 8.35 -3.05 1.59
N PRO A 170 7.12 -2.68 1.98
CA PRO A 170 6.53 -1.38 1.63
C PRO A 170 7.39 -0.15 1.94
N HIS A 171 8.20 -0.18 3.01
CA HIS A 171 9.05 0.96 3.35
C HIS A 171 10.15 1.15 2.32
N LYS A 172 10.76 0.05 1.85
CA LYS A 172 11.77 0.07 0.79
C LYS A 172 11.15 0.52 -0.54
N ILE A 173 9.97 0.00 -0.89
CA ILE A 173 9.24 0.41 -2.10
C ILE A 173 8.94 1.92 -2.07
N MET A 174 8.43 2.44 -0.96
CA MET A 174 8.10 3.85 -0.82
C MET A 174 9.34 4.75 -0.91
N ALA A 175 10.45 4.36 -0.27
CA ALA A 175 11.71 5.09 -0.30
C ALA A 175 12.35 5.09 -1.70
N LEU A 176 12.37 3.93 -2.39
CA LEU A 176 12.82 3.83 -3.78
C LEU A 176 11.96 4.71 -4.71
N ALA A 177 10.63 4.67 -4.54
CA ALA A 177 9.71 5.49 -5.31
C ALA A 177 9.98 6.98 -5.11
N LEU A 178 10.15 7.45 -3.87
CA LEU A 178 10.49 8.85 -3.60
C LEU A 178 11.80 9.26 -4.28
N ARG A 179 12.86 8.46 -4.11
CA ARG A 179 14.17 8.68 -4.74
C ARG A 179 14.04 8.78 -6.25
N TYR A 180 13.32 7.84 -6.88
CA TYR A 180 13.10 7.84 -8.33
C TYR A 180 12.31 9.06 -8.83
N LEU A 181 11.20 9.38 -8.15
CA LEU A 181 10.35 10.52 -8.51
C LEU A 181 11.12 11.84 -8.43
N VAL A 182 12.04 11.99 -7.49
CA VAL A 182 12.89 13.19 -7.38
C VAL A 182 14.04 13.14 -8.39
N GLU A 183 14.88 12.10 -8.35
CA GLU A 183 16.16 12.06 -9.08
C GLU A 183 16.00 11.86 -10.59
N LYS A 184 15.03 11.05 -11.01
CA LYS A 184 14.84 10.68 -12.42
C LYS A 184 13.68 11.42 -13.07
N ARG A 185 12.60 11.65 -12.31
CA ARG A 185 11.39 12.32 -12.83
C ARG A 185 11.37 13.82 -12.53
N GLY A 186 12.31 14.34 -11.73
CA GLY A 186 12.42 15.77 -11.42
C GLY A 186 11.20 16.33 -10.67
N MET A 187 10.46 15.47 -9.98
CA MET A 187 9.24 15.84 -9.26
C MET A 187 9.58 16.39 -7.87
N THR A 188 8.68 17.23 -7.36
CA THR A 188 8.77 17.84 -6.03
C THR A 188 7.36 17.93 -5.43
N GLY A 189 7.27 18.24 -4.14
CA GLY A 189 6.03 18.26 -3.35
C GLY A 189 6.31 17.81 -1.93
N SER A 190 5.28 17.75 -1.08
CA SER A 190 5.43 17.21 0.28
C SER A 190 5.37 15.69 0.30
N VAL A 191 5.88 15.09 1.38
CA VAL A 191 5.90 13.65 1.63
C VAL A 191 5.04 13.37 2.85
N VAL A 192 4.14 12.41 2.77
CA VAL A 192 3.25 12.06 3.89
C VAL A 192 3.44 10.60 4.26
N ARG A 193 3.66 10.31 5.54
CA ARG A 193 3.84 8.94 6.03
C ARG A 193 3.18 8.73 7.39
N THR A 194 2.83 7.49 7.70
CA THR A 194 2.29 7.15 9.02
C THR A 194 3.40 7.02 10.07
N VAL A 195 3.02 7.05 11.35
CA VAL A 195 3.95 6.87 12.48
C VAL A 195 4.70 5.54 12.47
N SER A 196 4.12 4.51 11.84
CA SER A 196 4.59 3.12 11.86
C SER A 196 5.57 2.80 10.73
N THR A 197 5.94 3.77 9.89
CA THR A 197 6.97 3.57 8.86
C THR A 197 8.39 3.73 9.39
N THR A 198 9.35 3.13 8.70
CA THR A 198 10.78 3.43 8.90
C THR A 198 11.09 4.90 8.59
N ARG A 199 12.29 5.33 8.98
CA ARG A 199 12.80 6.68 8.74
C ARG A 199 13.62 6.86 7.47
N MET A 200 13.70 5.84 6.62
CA MET A 200 14.37 5.95 5.32
C MET A 200 13.81 7.13 4.53
N ILE A 201 12.49 7.31 4.56
CA ILE A 201 11.83 8.39 3.83
C ILE A 201 12.07 9.77 4.45
N ASP A 202 12.24 9.85 5.77
CA ASP A 202 12.62 11.09 6.45
C ASP A 202 14.00 11.58 6.01
N ARG A 203 14.96 10.66 5.94
CA ARG A 203 16.33 10.96 5.51
C ARG A 203 16.36 11.42 4.05
N LEU A 204 15.59 10.77 3.17
CA LEU A 204 15.42 11.20 1.78
C LEU A 204 14.73 12.55 1.66
N ALA A 205 13.62 12.77 2.37
CA ALA A 205 12.89 14.03 2.34
C ALA A 205 13.80 15.20 2.80
N ALA A 206 14.55 15.02 3.89
CA ALA A 206 15.52 15.99 4.37
C ALA A 206 16.63 16.26 3.33
N ARG A 207 17.19 15.20 2.73
CA ARG A 207 18.23 15.32 1.69
C ARG A 207 17.74 16.11 0.46
N TYR A 208 16.51 15.90 0.04
CA TYR A 208 15.91 16.57 -1.11
C TYR A 208 15.23 17.90 -0.76
N GLY A 209 15.23 18.32 0.51
CA GLY A 209 14.59 19.55 0.96
C GLY A 209 13.06 19.54 0.84
N LEU A 210 12.43 18.38 0.96
CA LEU A 210 10.98 18.21 0.87
C LEU A 210 10.34 18.31 2.26
N ALA A 211 9.17 18.95 2.34
CA ALA A 211 8.37 18.94 3.56
C ALA A 211 7.87 17.52 3.84
N LEU A 212 7.94 17.09 5.11
CA LEU A 212 7.45 15.78 5.54
C LEU A 212 6.38 15.94 6.62
N HIS A 213 5.29 15.19 6.46
CA HIS A 213 4.19 15.11 7.41
C HIS A 213 4.07 13.69 7.96
N GLU A 214 4.20 13.53 9.28
CA GLU A 214 3.90 12.30 9.99
C GLU A 214 2.44 12.32 10.46
N THR A 215 1.68 11.26 10.16
CA THR A 215 0.26 11.12 10.55
C THR A 215 0.02 9.86 11.39
N PRO A 216 -1.11 9.77 12.12
CA PRO A 216 -1.59 8.51 12.67
C PRO A 216 -1.74 7.43 11.59
N VAL A 217 -1.88 6.16 12.01
CA VAL A 217 -2.12 5.05 11.08
C VAL A 217 -3.49 5.22 10.43
N GLY A 218 -3.55 5.03 9.11
CA GLY A 218 -4.74 5.10 8.28
C GLY A 218 -4.56 6.03 7.07
N PHE A 219 -4.73 5.48 5.87
CA PHE A 219 -4.63 6.24 4.61
C PHE A 219 -5.56 7.46 4.54
N ASN A 220 -6.66 7.49 5.30
CA ASN A 220 -7.53 8.66 5.40
C ASN A 220 -6.76 9.94 5.80
N HIS A 221 -5.79 9.83 6.70
CA HIS A 221 -4.98 10.97 7.11
C HIS A 221 -4.02 11.43 6.00
N ILE A 222 -3.51 10.50 5.20
CA ILE A 222 -2.70 10.79 4.01
C ILE A 222 -3.57 11.48 2.95
N ALA A 223 -4.77 10.94 2.71
CA ALA A 223 -5.75 11.50 1.78
C ALA A 223 -6.11 12.95 2.15
N ASP A 224 -6.28 13.25 3.45
CA ASP A 224 -6.53 14.61 3.92
C ASP A 224 -5.40 15.58 3.54
N TRP A 225 -4.13 15.15 3.55
CA TRP A 225 -3.01 15.96 3.08
C TRP A 225 -2.99 16.08 1.56
N MET A 226 -3.19 14.97 0.83
CA MET A 226 -3.26 14.96 -0.64
C MET A 226 -4.37 15.86 -1.21
N LEU A 227 -5.44 16.10 -0.43
CA LEU A 227 -6.51 17.02 -0.80
C LEU A 227 -6.19 18.49 -0.45
N LYS A 228 -5.29 18.75 0.50
CA LYS A 228 -4.97 20.10 1.01
C LYS A 228 -3.82 20.76 0.28
N GLU A 229 -2.84 19.99 -0.18
CA GLU A 229 -1.61 20.51 -0.77
C GLU A 229 -1.00 19.57 -1.81
N ASP A 230 0.07 20.02 -2.46
CA ASP A 230 0.78 19.25 -3.48
C ASP A 230 1.68 18.18 -2.85
N VAL A 231 1.07 17.05 -2.49
CA VAL A 231 1.76 15.86 -1.99
C VAL A 231 2.39 15.09 -3.15
N LEU A 232 3.71 14.92 -3.11
CA LEU A 232 4.46 14.11 -4.06
C LEU A 232 4.17 12.62 -3.87
N ILE A 233 4.27 12.12 -2.64
CA ILE A 233 4.07 10.71 -2.31
C ILE A 233 3.51 10.56 -0.89
N GLY A 234 2.55 9.66 -0.73
CA GLY A 234 1.89 9.35 0.52
C GLY A 234 1.80 7.84 0.74
N GLY A 235 2.09 7.34 1.93
CA GLY A 235 2.06 5.89 2.15
C GLY A 235 2.18 5.40 3.59
N GLU A 236 1.82 4.13 3.77
CA GLU A 236 1.78 3.43 5.05
C GLU A 236 2.66 2.18 5.04
N GLU A 237 3.00 1.67 6.22
CA GLU A 237 3.77 0.43 6.39
C GLU A 237 3.07 -0.82 5.82
N SER A 238 1.75 -0.72 5.61
CA SER A 238 0.91 -1.82 5.13
C SER A 238 1.00 -2.05 3.62
N GLY A 239 1.70 -1.20 2.86
CA GLY A 239 1.79 -1.29 1.40
C GLY A 239 0.82 -0.39 0.64
N GLY A 240 -0.07 0.32 1.35
CA GLY A 240 -0.94 1.34 0.76
C GLY A 240 -0.11 2.59 0.48
N ILE A 241 0.27 2.78 -0.78
CA ILE A 241 1.13 3.89 -1.22
C ILE A 241 0.52 4.50 -2.48
N SER A 242 0.61 5.81 -2.61
CA SER A 242 0.15 6.59 -3.76
C SER A 242 1.07 7.76 -4.02
N PHE A 243 1.10 8.26 -5.25
CA PHE A 243 1.91 9.42 -5.61
C PHE A 243 1.11 10.42 -6.45
N ARG A 244 1.68 11.62 -6.58
CA ARG A 244 1.06 12.77 -7.23
C ARG A 244 0.45 12.42 -8.58
N GLY A 245 -0.78 12.89 -8.80
CA GLY A 245 -1.55 12.68 -10.02
C GLY A 245 -2.52 11.50 -9.94
N HIS A 246 -2.41 10.64 -8.92
CA HIS A 246 -3.39 9.60 -8.62
C HIS A 246 -4.48 10.10 -7.65
N ILE A 247 -5.56 9.33 -7.50
CA ILE A 247 -6.58 9.60 -6.48
C ILE A 247 -5.98 9.44 -5.07
N PRO A 248 -6.55 10.08 -4.03
CA PRO A 248 -6.03 10.01 -2.67
C PRO A 248 -6.40 8.67 -1.99
N GLU A 249 -5.87 7.59 -2.54
CA GLU A 249 -5.99 6.22 -2.06
C GLU A 249 -4.70 5.46 -2.43
N GLY A 250 -4.33 4.47 -1.61
CA GLY A 250 -3.30 3.51 -1.98
C GLY A 250 -3.70 2.71 -3.22
N ASP A 251 -2.74 2.50 -4.12
CA ASP A 251 -2.95 1.71 -5.33
C ASP A 251 -1.75 0.79 -5.55
N GLY A 252 -1.94 -0.50 -5.26
CA GLY A 252 -0.89 -1.50 -5.36
C GLY A 252 -0.50 -1.80 -6.81
N VAL A 253 -1.42 -1.65 -7.76
CA VAL A 253 -1.16 -1.84 -9.19
C VAL A 253 -0.30 -0.68 -9.71
N LEU A 254 -0.66 0.55 -9.38
CA LEU A 254 0.12 1.75 -9.71
C LEU A 254 1.55 1.62 -9.19
N MET A 255 1.70 1.29 -7.91
CA MET A 255 3.02 1.19 -7.28
C MET A 255 3.82 0.00 -7.79
N GLY A 256 3.16 -1.11 -8.11
CA GLY A 256 3.77 -2.23 -8.82
C GLY A 256 4.34 -1.81 -10.18
N LEU A 257 3.57 -1.08 -10.98
CA LEU A 257 4.05 -0.56 -12.27
C LEU A 257 5.20 0.44 -12.12
N LEU A 258 5.17 1.28 -11.08
CA LEU A 258 6.27 2.18 -10.78
C LEU A 258 7.56 1.41 -10.43
N VAL A 259 7.47 0.27 -9.74
CA VAL A 259 8.64 -0.62 -9.53
C VAL A 259 9.18 -1.16 -10.85
N VAL A 260 8.31 -1.57 -11.77
CA VAL A 260 8.75 -2.00 -13.12
C VAL A 260 9.46 -0.86 -13.86
N GLU A 261 8.88 0.33 -13.82
CA GLU A 261 9.48 1.53 -14.41
C GLU A 261 10.85 1.85 -13.79
N MET A 262 10.98 1.77 -12.46
CA MET A 262 12.26 2.01 -11.77
C MET A 262 13.34 1.02 -12.22
N VAL A 263 13.04 -0.28 -12.23
CA VAL A 263 13.99 -1.31 -12.68
C VAL A 263 14.42 -1.07 -14.12
N ALA A 264 13.46 -0.76 -15.00
CA ALA A 264 13.75 -0.44 -16.40
C ALA A 264 14.62 0.82 -16.54
N ALA A 265 14.29 1.90 -15.82
CA ALA A 265 14.96 3.21 -15.90
C ALA A 265 16.38 3.20 -15.33
N TYR A 266 16.63 2.45 -14.26
CA TYR A 266 17.96 2.32 -13.69
C TYR A 266 18.80 1.24 -14.39
N GLY A 267 18.17 0.28 -15.06
CA GLY A 267 18.88 -0.82 -15.72
C GLY A 267 19.61 -1.74 -14.73
N LYS A 268 19.14 -1.80 -13.49
CA LYS A 268 19.71 -2.60 -12.39
C LYS A 268 18.66 -3.55 -11.82
N PRO A 269 19.07 -4.74 -11.31
CA PRO A 269 18.19 -5.60 -10.52
C PRO A 269 17.57 -4.88 -9.32
N LEU A 270 16.36 -5.28 -8.94
CA LEU A 270 15.64 -4.65 -7.82
C LEU A 270 16.41 -4.75 -6.50
N GLY A 271 17.12 -5.87 -6.27
CA GLY A 271 17.94 -6.07 -5.08
C GLY A 271 19.10 -5.07 -5.02
N GLU A 272 19.74 -4.78 -6.15
CA GLU A 272 20.81 -3.76 -6.22
C GLU A 272 20.25 -2.35 -5.98
N LEU A 273 19.04 -2.04 -6.45
CA LEU A 273 18.40 -0.75 -6.12
C LEU A 273 18.14 -0.60 -4.62
N VAL A 274 17.74 -1.70 -3.96
CA VAL A 274 17.58 -1.75 -2.51
C VAL A 274 18.92 -1.58 -1.80
N ASP A 275 19.97 -2.28 -2.25
CA ASP A 275 21.31 -2.18 -1.70
C ASP A 275 21.83 -0.73 -1.79
N ASP A 276 21.72 -0.11 -2.98
CA ASP A 276 22.09 1.31 -3.24
C ASP A 276 21.28 2.30 -2.38
N LEU A 277 20.02 1.98 -2.06
CA LEU A 277 19.19 2.79 -1.18
C LEU A 277 19.71 2.70 0.26
N LEU A 278 19.94 1.49 0.76
CA LEU A 278 20.37 1.26 2.15
C LEU A 278 21.79 1.78 2.41
N GLU A 279 22.66 1.77 1.41
CA GLU A 279 23.98 2.43 1.51
C GLU A 279 23.84 3.95 1.69
N ASP A 280 22.84 4.57 1.04
CA ASP A 280 22.61 6.01 1.08
C ASP A 280 21.91 6.49 2.36
N VAL A 281 20.83 5.80 2.78
CA VAL A 281 19.99 6.23 3.91
C VAL A 281 20.29 5.49 5.22
N GLY A 282 21.29 4.62 5.19
CA GLY A 282 21.66 3.72 6.26
C GLY A 282 20.82 2.44 6.32
N PRO A 283 21.29 1.43 7.06
CA PRO A 283 20.57 0.17 7.20
C PRO A 283 19.24 0.40 7.91
N ALA A 284 18.19 -0.24 7.41
CA ALA A 284 16.86 -0.19 8.01
C ALA A 284 16.28 -1.60 8.12
N PHE A 285 16.02 -2.01 9.36
CA PHE A 285 15.38 -3.27 9.68
C PHE A 285 14.02 -2.99 10.31
N TYR A 286 12.99 -3.66 9.78
CA TYR A 286 11.63 -3.49 10.25
C TYR A 286 11.03 -4.84 10.61
N GLU A 287 10.43 -4.92 11.80
CA GLU A 287 9.66 -6.08 12.22
C GLU A 287 8.38 -5.60 12.90
N ARG A 288 7.25 -6.23 12.55
CA ARG A 288 5.95 -5.99 13.17
C ARG A 288 5.50 -7.24 13.91
N LYS A 289 5.13 -7.07 15.18
CA LYS A 289 4.60 -8.14 16.02
C LYS A 289 3.20 -7.79 16.53
N ASP A 290 2.20 -8.52 16.04
CA ASP A 290 0.83 -8.38 16.50
C ASP A 290 0.58 -9.27 17.72
N LEU A 291 0.18 -8.65 18.84
CA LEU A 291 -0.08 -9.35 20.10
C LEU A 291 -1.57 -9.34 20.43
N ARG A 292 -2.18 -10.52 20.52
CA ARG A 292 -3.56 -10.65 20.99
C ARG A 292 -3.62 -10.56 22.51
N LEU A 293 -4.27 -9.52 23.01
CA LEU A 293 -4.48 -9.34 24.45
C LEU A 293 -5.59 -10.27 24.96
N LYS A 294 -5.38 -10.87 26.13
CA LYS A 294 -6.36 -11.76 26.79
C LYS A 294 -7.59 -11.00 27.28
N ARG A 295 -7.43 -9.71 27.57
CA ARG A 295 -8.47 -8.80 28.06
C ARG A 295 -8.30 -7.46 27.35
N PRO A 296 -9.40 -6.72 27.09
CA PRO A 296 -9.30 -5.35 26.62
C PRO A 296 -8.49 -4.50 27.59
N VAL A 297 -7.62 -3.64 27.06
CA VAL A 297 -6.85 -2.66 27.82
C VAL A 297 -7.27 -1.28 27.35
N ALA A 298 -7.57 -0.37 28.27
CA ALA A 298 -7.92 1.01 27.93
C ALA A 298 -6.70 1.71 27.33
N ARG A 299 -6.86 2.26 26.12
CA ARG A 299 -5.77 2.90 25.36
C ARG A 299 -5.09 4.01 26.16
N GLU A 300 -5.87 4.88 26.80
CA GLU A 300 -5.35 6.00 27.61
C GLU A 300 -4.49 5.52 28.77
N GLY A 301 -4.94 4.50 29.50
CA GLY A 301 -4.20 3.93 30.63
C GLY A 301 -2.90 3.27 30.18
N LEU A 302 -2.91 2.59 29.03
CA LEU A 302 -1.71 1.98 28.46
C LEU A 302 -0.68 3.03 28.02
N ILE A 303 -1.11 4.07 27.30
CA ILE A 303 -0.24 5.16 26.86
C ILE A 303 0.40 5.84 28.07
N LYS A 304 -0.41 6.21 29.07
CA LYS A 304 0.08 6.84 30.30
C LYS A 304 1.14 5.97 30.98
N HIS A 305 0.86 4.68 31.14
CA HIS A 305 1.79 3.74 31.77
C HIS A 305 3.11 3.63 31.01
N LEU A 306 3.07 3.51 29.68
CA LEU A 306 4.27 3.40 28.85
C LEU A 306 5.11 4.67 28.88
N VAL A 307 4.50 5.85 28.87
CA VAL A 307 5.23 7.13 29.00
C VAL A 307 5.86 7.28 30.39
N GLU A 308 5.10 7.01 31.46
CA GLU A 308 5.61 7.16 32.84
C GLU A 308 6.68 6.12 33.21
N GLN A 309 6.62 4.93 32.58
CA GLN A 309 7.57 3.84 32.78
C GLN A 309 8.51 3.67 31.59
N ALA A 310 8.73 4.73 30.81
CA ALA A 310 9.65 4.69 29.68
C ALA A 310 11.04 4.25 30.16
N PRO A 311 11.63 3.20 29.56
CA PRO A 311 12.95 2.75 29.96
C PRO A 311 13.99 3.82 29.62
N LYS A 312 15.08 3.89 30.38
CA LYS A 312 16.16 4.86 30.08
C LYS A 312 16.87 4.53 28.77
N GLU A 313 16.95 3.24 28.47
CA GLU A 313 17.62 2.69 27.29
C GLU A 313 16.87 1.46 26.76
N ILE A 314 16.95 1.24 25.45
CA ILE A 314 16.44 0.04 24.79
C ILE A 314 17.56 -0.47 23.88
N GLY A 315 17.98 -1.73 24.06
CA GLY A 315 19.04 -2.31 23.24
C GLY A 315 20.42 -1.66 23.42
N GLY A 316 20.65 -0.91 24.51
CA GLY A 316 21.88 -0.18 24.77
C GLY A 316 21.87 1.29 24.32
N GLU A 317 20.81 1.72 23.62
CA GLU A 317 20.66 3.10 23.16
C GLU A 317 19.69 3.90 24.02
N THR A 318 19.97 5.18 24.23
CA THR A 318 19.11 6.06 25.04
C THR A 318 17.87 6.50 24.26
N ILE A 319 16.77 6.75 24.96
CA ILE A 319 15.57 7.35 24.35
C ILE A 319 15.75 8.87 24.28
N ALA A 320 15.73 9.42 23.07
CA ALA A 320 15.84 10.86 22.81
C ALA A 320 14.47 11.55 22.82
N GLU A 321 13.43 10.90 22.28
CA GLU A 321 12.08 11.45 22.19
C GLU A 321 11.02 10.36 22.40
N ILE A 322 9.89 10.76 22.98
CA ILE A 322 8.69 9.91 23.11
C ILE A 322 7.53 10.60 22.39
N SER A 323 7.09 10.01 21.28
CA SER A 323 5.92 10.49 20.52
C SER A 323 4.67 9.71 20.90
N THR A 324 3.55 10.43 21.04
CA THR A 324 2.24 9.86 21.42
C THR A 324 1.15 10.06 20.36
N ILE A 325 1.54 10.38 19.12
CA ILE A 325 0.62 10.67 17.99
C ILE A 325 -0.40 9.54 17.80
N ASP A 326 0.06 8.29 17.73
CA ASP A 326 -0.83 7.12 17.63
C ASP A 326 -0.28 5.90 18.38
N GLY A 327 -0.33 5.98 19.71
CA GLY A 327 0.25 4.99 20.60
C GLY A 327 1.44 5.58 21.37
N VAL A 328 2.49 4.79 21.60
CA VAL A 328 3.76 5.28 22.15
C VAL A 328 4.87 4.83 21.22
N LYS A 329 5.65 5.79 20.74
CA LYS A 329 6.82 5.59 19.90
C LYS A 329 8.04 6.15 20.62
N TYR A 330 9.00 5.29 20.94
CA TYR A 330 10.29 5.69 21.47
C TYR A 330 11.25 5.91 20.31
N ILE A 331 11.84 7.10 20.23
CA ILE A 331 12.84 7.47 19.25
C ILE A 331 14.18 7.45 19.96
N MET A 332 15.12 6.70 19.41
CA MET A 332 16.42 6.44 20.00
C MET A 332 17.40 7.59 19.67
N GLY A 333 18.47 7.74 20.46
CA GLY A 333 19.43 8.85 20.31
C GLY A 333 20.44 8.69 19.17
N ASP A 334 20.51 7.51 18.56
CA ASP A 334 21.34 7.18 17.40
C ASP A 334 20.61 7.34 16.06
N ASP A 335 19.38 7.85 16.09
CA ASP A 335 18.50 8.02 14.93
C ASP A 335 18.88 9.18 13.99
#